data_AF-A0A3D2B567-F1
#
_entry.id   AF-A0A3D2B567-F1
#
_cell.length_a   1.000
_cell.length_b   1.000
_cell.length_c   1.000
_cell.angle_alpha   90.00
_cell.angle_beta   90.00
_cell.angle_gamma   90.00
#
_symmetry.space_group_name_H-M   'P 1'
#
loop_
_entity.id
_entity.type
_entity.pdbx_description
1 polymer ?
#
loop_
_entity_poly.entity_id
_entity_poly.type
_entity_poly.pdbx_seq_one_letter_code
_entity_poly.pdbx_strand_id
1 'polypeptide(L)'
;GAGLQLLLKRGKRWIQARLSLLVLFGFIHGLLFWDGDILLAYGLVGLICWRIIRDAHDVKNLFNTGVVLFLIGVAILLLLGVISGGSTNRSWVPDAANLQYEQYWKLGGGLEAISNRADMIGNSLLALGAQYGWQLAGMMLIGAALMRTGWLKGEFNPRHYRRAGMWLVLVGLAINLPAVIAQWYLHWDYRWCAFLLQAPRELSAPFQTIGYAALIYGYWPQLCRFRLVTAVACVGRMALSNYILQTLICTTLFYQLGLFMKFDRLQLLGIVLPVWLVNILFSVLWLRHFRQGPLEWVWRQLTIRASGVSSSHTSG
;
A
#
# COMPACT_ATOMS: atom_id res chain seq x y z
N GLY A 1 8.81 -0.78 -5.94
CA GLY A 1 10.19 -1.30 -6.02
C GLY A 1 10.39 -2.27 -7.17
N ALA A 2 10.12 -3.56 -6.95
CA ALA A 2 10.30 -4.62 -7.94
C ALA A 2 9.72 -4.30 -9.34
N GLY A 3 8.47 -3.80 -9.38
CA GLY A 3 7.85 -3.37 -10.64
C GLY A 3 8.57 -2.22 -11.34
N LEU A 4 9.14 -1.25 -10.60
CA LEU A 4 9.95 -0.17 -11.19
C LEU A 4 11.21 -0.73 -11.84
N GLN A 5 11.90 -1.66 -11.17
CA GLN A 5 13.08 -2.33 -11.71
C GLN A 5 12.76 -3.09 -13.01
N LEU A 6 11.61 -3.78 -13.09
CA LEU A 6 11.16 -4.45 -14.32
C LEU A 6 10.86 -3.46 -15.45
N LEU A 7 10.26 -2.32 -15.10
CA LEU A 7 9.84 -1.30 -16.06
C LEU A 7 11.00 -0.43 -16.57
N LEU A 8 12.19 -0.45 -15.95
CA LEU A 8 13.37 0.31 -16.41
C LEU A 8 13.68 0.06 -17.90
N LYS A 9 13.45 -1.16 -18.39
CA LYS A 9 13.66 -1.53 -19.80
C LYS A 9 12.75 -0.78 -20.78
N ARG A 10 11.62 -0.24 -20.32
CA ARG A 10 10.68 0.55 -21.15
C ARG A 10 11.10 2.02 -21.32
N GLY A 11 12.18 2.44 -20.66
CA GLY A 11 12.74 3.77 -20.80
C GLY A 11 12.17 4.82 -19.83
N LYS A 12 12.90 5.93 -19.70
CA LYS A 12 12.61 7.04 -18.76
C LYS A 12 11.22 7.64 -18.97
N ARG A 13 10.88 8.02 -20.22
CA ARG A 13 9.62 8.70 -20.54
C ARG A 13 8.39 7.85 -20.18
N TRP A 14 8.48 6.54 -20.40
CA TRP A 14 7.41 5.60 -20.05
C TRP A 14 7.13 5.57 -18.54
N ILE A 15 8.19 5.45 -17.73
CA ILE A 15 8.06 5.38 -16.27
C ILE A 15 7.53 6.68 -15.71
N GLN A 16 8.07 7.82 -16.17
CA GLN A 16 7.62 9.14 -15.73
C GLN A 16 6.14 9.34 -16.06
N ALA A 17 5.73 9.09 -17.31
CA ALA A 17 4.33 9.20 -17.71
C ALA A 17 3.41 8.31 -16.85
N ARG A 18 3.80 7.05 -16.65
CA ARG A 18 3.01 6.09 -15.86
C ARG A 18 2.81 6.53 -14.41
N LEU A 19 3.89 6.98 -13.77
CA LEU A 19 3.85 7.43 -12.37
C LEU A 19 3.16 8.79 -12.21
N SER A 20 3.36 9.73 -13.14
CA SER A 20 2.64 11.00 -13.14
C SER A 20 1.13 10.80 -13.33
N LEU A 21 0.72 9.86 -14.16
CA LEU A 21 -0.69 9.47 -14.28
C LEU A 21 -1.21 8.81 -12.99
N LEU A 22 -0.37 8.03 -12.29
CA LEU A 22 -0.75 7.45 -11.00
C LEU A 22 -0.95 8.53 -9.93
N VAL A 23 -0.09 9.55 -9.91
CA VAL A 23 -0.25 10.76 -9.07
C VAL A 23 -1.57 11.45 -9.40
N LEU A 24 -1.88 11.66 -10.68
CA LEU A 24 -3.13 12.29 -11.10
C LEU A 24 -4.35 11.47 -10.67
N PHE A 25 -4.34 10.15 -10.88
CA PHE A 25 -5.42 9.28 -10.45
C PHE A 25 -5.59 9.26 -8.94
N GLY A 26 -4.49 9.20 -8.18
CA GLY A 26 -4.53 9.28 -6.72
C GLY A 26 -5.08 10.60 -6.22
N PHE A 27 -4.67 11.72 -6.83
CA PHE A 27 -5.20 13.04 -6.47
C PHE A 27 -6.71 13.15 -6.73
N ILE A 28 -7.17 12.74 -7.92
CA ILE A 28 -8.60 12.73 -8.27
C ILE A 28 -9.38 11.80 -7.33
N HIS A 29 -8.83 10.61 -7.07
CA HIS A 29 -9.45 9.61 -6.19
C HIS A 29 -9.57 10.11 -4.75
N GLY A 30 -8.48 10.63 -4.20
CA GLY A 30 -8.41 11.21 -2.86
C GLY A 30 -9.41 12.35 -2.67
N LEU A 31 -9.53 13.22 -3.67
CA LEU A 31 -10.33 14.43 -3.59
C LEU A 31 -11.83 14.15 -3.79
N LEU A 32 -12.18 13.31 -4.77
CA LEU A 32 -13.57 13.14 -5.18
C LEU A 32 -14.24 11.91 -4.57
N PHE A 33 -13.50 10.83 -4.32
CA PHE A 33 -14.07 9.55 -3.96
C PHE A 33 -13.85 9.20 -2.49
N TRP A 34 -12.59 9.17 -2.03
CA TRP A 34 -12.28 8.67 -0.70
C TRP A 34 -10.96 9.22 -0.14
N ASP A 35 -11.01 9.67 1.10
CA ASP A 35 -9.91 10.29 1.85
C ASP A 35 -8.71 9.37 2.15
N GLY A 36 -8.84 8.05 2.00
CA GLY A 36 -7.78 7.07 2.30
C GLY A 36 -6.88 6.68 1.13
N ASP A 37 -6.69 7.56 0.14
CA ASP A 37 -5.94 7.22 -1.07
C ASP A 37 -4.46 6.84 -0.79
N ILE A 38 -4.00 5.76 -1.42
CA ILE A 38 -2.59 5.38 -1.45
C ILE A 38 -1.91 5.66 -2.79
N LEU A 39 -2.65 5.79 -3.89
CA LEU A 39 -2.06 5.89 -5.23
C LEU A 39 -1.17 7.13 -5.37
N LEU A 40 -1.59 8.26 -4.78
CA LEU A 40 -0.85 9.51 -4.77
C LEU A 40 0.53 9.34 -4.11
N ALA A 41 0.57 8.73 -2.93
CA ALA A 41 1.82 8.46 -2.21
C ALA A 41 2.75 7.54 -3.01
N TYR A 42 2.23 6.45 -3.58
CA TYR A 42 3.00 5.52 -4.40
C TYR A 42 3.52 6.17 -5.69
N GLY A 43 2.73 7.03 -6.32
CA GLY A 43 3.11 7.80 -7.51
C GLY A 43 4.26 8.76 -7.21
N LEU A 44 4.11 9.60 -6.17
CA LEU A 44 5.10 10.61 -5.77
C LEU A 44 6.43 9.97 -5.34
N VAL A 45 6.39 9.00 -4.42
CA VAL A 45 7.60 8.31 -3.96
C VAL A 45 8.19 7.48 -5.10
N GLY A 46 7.36 6.90 -5.96
CA GLY A 46 7.79 6.21 -7.18
C GLY A 46 8.58 7.12 -8.13
N LEU A 47 8.15 8.38 -8.31
CA LEU A 47 8.82 9.38 -9.17
C LEU A 47 10.22 9.76 -8.67
N ILE A 48 10.47 9.62 -7.37
CA ILE A 48 11.79 9.80 -6.78
C ILE A 48 12.58 8.48 -6.91
N CYS A 49 11.98 7.38 -6.47
CA CYS A 49 12.65 6.08 -6.36
C CYS A 49 13.10 5.52 -7.70
N TRP A 50 12.36 5.72 -8.81
CA TRP A 50 12.78 5.17 -10.10
C TRP A 50 14.16 5.70 -10.54
N ARG A 51 14.47 6.97 -10.22
CA ARG A 51 15.77 7.58 -10.53
C ARG A 51 16.87 6.97 -9.67
N ILE A 52 16.64 6.88 -8.36
CA ILE A 52 17.57 6.24 -7.41
C ILE A 52 17.86 4.80 -7.83
N ILE A 53 16.81 4.05 -8.17
CA ILE A 53 16.96 2.67 -8.64
C ILE A 53 17.79 2.67 -9.93
N ARG A 54 17.43 3.45 -10.95
CA ARG A 54 18.14 3.47 -12.23
C ARG A 54 19.63 3.80 -12.07
N ASP A 55 19.95 4.82 -11.28
CA ASP A 55 21.30 5.37 -11.15
C ASP A 55 22.17 4.54 -10.16
N ALA A 56 21.58 3.64 -9.37
CA ALA A 56 22.33 2.74 -8.51
C ALA A 56 23.07 1.68 -9.33
N HIS A 57 24.40 1.63 -9.20
CA HIS A 57 25.25 0.62 -9.86
C HIS A 57 25.36 -0.68 -9.03
N ASP A 58 25.49 -0.55 -7.72
CA ASP A 58 25.65 -1.69 -6.80
C ASP A 58 24.32 -2.05 -6.10
N VAL A 59 23.99 -3.34 -6.14
CA VAL A 59 22.80 -3.91 -5.50
C VAL A 59 22.89 -3.83 -3.97
N LYS A 60 24.09 -4.00 -3.40
CA LYS A 60 24.29 -3.92 -1.95
C LYS A 60 24.05 -2.50 -1.46
N ASN A 61 24.63 -1.50 -2.12
CA ASN A 61 24.37 -0.10 -1.81
C ASN A 61 22.89 0.26 -1.97
N LEU A 62 22.21 -0.21 -3.03
CA LEU A 62 20.78 0.02 -3.21
C LEU A 62 19.93 -0.55 -2.05
N PHE A 63 20.26 -1.77 -1.60
CA PHE A 63 19.60 -2.39 -0.45
C PHE A 63 19.86 -1.62 0.84
N ASN A 64 21.13 -1.28 1.10
CA ASN A 64 21.54 -0.53 2.30
C ASN A 64 20.89 0.85 2.36
N THR A 65 20.85 1.59 1.25
CA THR A 65 20.10 2.85 1.16
C THR A 65 18.63 2.63 1.47
N GLY A 66 18.02 1.55 0.96
CA GLY A 66 16.64 1.20 1.31
C GLY A 66 16.43 0.97 2.80
N VAL A 67 17.33 0.24 3.45
CA VAL A 67 17.30 0.01 4.91
C VAL A 67 17.47 1.32 5.67
N VAL A 68 18.42 2.17 5.29
CA VAL A 68 18.66 3.47 5.93
C VAL A 68 17.42 4.37 5.83
N LEU A 69 16.82 4.51 4.65
CA LEU A 69 15.60 5.32 4.49
C LEU A 69 14.44 4.75 5.33
N PHE A 70 14.30 3.43 5.41
CA PHE A 70 13.27 2.83 6.26
C PHE A 70 13.50 3.14 7.74
N LEU A 71 14.74 2.99 8.22
CA LEU A 71 15.12 3.29 9.60
C LEU A 71 14.99 4.78 9.93
N ILE A 72 15.23 5.69 8.98
CA ILE A 72 14.94 7.12 9.15
C ILE A 72 13.45 7.33 9.44
N GLY A 73 12.56 6.71 8.68
CA GLY A 73 11.12 6.82 8.94
C GLY A 73 10.69 6.25 10.31
N VAL A 74 11.34 5.17 10.77
CA VAL A 74 11.13 4.64 12.14
C VAL A 74 11.70 5.57 13.21
N ALA A 75 12.88 6.15 12.98
CA ALA A 75 13.50 7.10 13.91
C ALA A 75 12.68 8.38 14.04
N ILE A 76 12.12 8.89 12.94
CA ILE A 76 11.20 10.04 12.95
C ILE A 76 9.93 9.68 13.73
N LEU A 77 9.38 8.48 13.56
CA LEU A 77 8.23 8.03 14.34
C LEU A 77 8.52 8.02 15.85
N LEU A 78 9.70 7.53 16.25
CA LEU A 78 10.14 7.58 17.65
C LEU A 78 10.31 9.03 18.14
N LEU A 79 10.91 9.90 17.34
CA LEU A 79 11.07 11.32 17.65
C LEU A 79 9.70 11.98 17.85
N LEU A 80 8.73 11.72 16.97
CA LEU A 80 7.35 12.20 17.09
C LEU A 80 6.72 11.74 18.42
N GLY A 81 6.95 10.49 18.84
CA GLY A 81 6.47 9.98 20.12
C GLY A 81 7.10 10.64 21.35
N VAL A 82 8.37 11.07 21.25
CA VAL A 82 9.03 11.82 22.33
C VAL A 82 8.48 13.23 22.44
N ILE A 83 8.18 13.89 21.31
CA ILE A 83 7.72 15.29 21.30
C ILE A 83 6.19 15.46 21.43
N SER A 84 5.39 14.41 21.17
CA SER A 84 3.92 14.51 21.12
C SER A 84 3.25 14.79 22.47
N GLY A 85 4.00 14.78 23.58
CA GLY A 85 3.47 15.01 24.92
C GLY A 85 2.51 13.90 25.38
N GLY A 86 1.77 14.17 26.47
CA GLY A 86 0.76 13.25 27.02
C GLY A 86 -0.69 13.63 26.70
N SER A 87 -0.93 14.77 26.06
CA SER A 87 -2.28 15.24 25.74
C SER A 87 -2.87 14.45 24.59
N THR A 88 -4.03 13.84 24.79
CA THR A 88 -4.79 13.17 23.73
C THR A 88 -5.17 14.15 22.64
N ASN A 89 -4.81 13.86 21.39
CA ASN A 89 -5.31 14.60 20.24
C ASN A 89 -6.76 14.18 19.93
N ARG A 90 -7.57 15.09 19.38
CA ARG A 90 -8.95 14.85 18.90
C ARG A 90 -9.05 13.72 17.88
N SER A 91 -7.95 13.40 17.18
CA SER A 91 -7.87 12.23 16.29
C SER A 91 -7.77 10.89 17.04
N TRP A 92 -7.30 10.87 18.30
CA TRP A 92 -7.18 9.65 19.11
C TRP A 92 -8.47 9.36 19.88
N VAL A 93 -9.09 10.39 20.45
CA VAL A 93 -10.40 10.32 21.11
C VAL A 93 -11.27 11.43 20.53
N PRO A 94 -12.07 11.15 19.49
CA PRO A 94 -12.95 12.14 18.91
C PRO A 94 -14.12 12.45 19.86
N ASP A 95 -14.39 13.75 20.06
CA ASP A 95 -15.57 14.21 20.76
C ASP A 95 -16.85 14.06 19.91
N ALA A 96 -18.01 14.21 20.55
CA ALA A 96 -19.30 14.05 19.90
C ALA A 96 -19.52 15.05 18.74
N ALA A 97 -18.96 16.25 18.81
CA ALA A 97 -19.10 17.25 17.76
C ALA A 97 -18.30 16.85 16.51
N ASN A 98 -17.07 16.35 16.69
CA ASN A 98 -16.25 15.85 15.59
C ASN A 98 -16.89 14.64 14.92
N LEU A 99 -17.46 13.70 15.70
CA LEU A 99 -18.17 12.54 15.15
C LEU A 99 -19.40 12.95 14.33
N GLN A 100 -20.19 13.91 14.84
CA GLN A 100 -21.36 14.43 14.12
C GLN A 100 -20.95 15.16 12.84
N TYR A 101 -19.91 15.99 12.89
CA TYR A 101 -19.39 16.69 11.72
C TYR A 101 -18.83 15.71 10.68
N GLU A 102 -18.09 14.69 11.11
CA GLU A 102 -17.59 13.64 10.23
C GLU A 102 -18.72 12.91 9.50
N GLN A 103 -19.77 12.54 10.24
CA GLN A 103 -20.96 11.92 9.68
C GLN A 103 -21.66 12.88 8.70
N TYR A 104 -21.77 14.16 9.03
CA TYR A 104 -22.41 15.17 8.19
C TYR A 104 -21.74 15.26 6.81
N TRP A 105 -20.42 15.49 6.75
CA TRP A 105 -19.76 15.68 5.45
C TRP A 105 -19.62 14.36 4.67
N LYS A 106 -19.45 13.21 5.34
CA LYS A 106 -19.36 11.92 4.65
C LYS A 106 -20.69 11.47 4.05
N LEU A 107 -21.81 11.67 4.74
CA LEU A 107 -23.15 11.33 4.22
C LEU A 107 -23.71 12.42 3.28
N GLY A 108 -23.45 13.69 3.57
CA GLY A 108 -23.96 14.82 2.80
C GLY A 108 -23.24 15.04 1.47
N GLY A 109 -21.95 14.68 1.38
CA GLY A 109 -21.17 14.86 0.17
C GLY A 109 -20.96 16.33 -0.21
N GLY A 110 -20.92 16.62 -1.51
CA GLY A 110 -20.82 17.98 -2.03
C GLY A 110 -19.49 18.68 -1.75
N LEU A 111 -19.52 20.02 -1.71
CA LEU A 111 -18.34 20.87 -1.53
C LEU A 111 -17.68 20.67 -0.16
N GLU A 112 -18.48 20.43 0.89
CA GLU A 112 -17.97 20.20 2.23
C GLU A 112 -17.09 18.94 2.29
N ALA A 113 -17.54 17.86 1.65
CA ALA A 113 -16.77 16.63 1.56
C ALA A 113 -15.49 16.80 0.75
N ILE A 114 -15.53 17.60 -0.33
CA ILE A 114 -14.35 17.90 -1.15
C ILE A 114 -13.35 18.74 -0.34
N SER A 115 -13.82 19.74 0.41
CA SER A 115 -12.97 20.57 1.28
C SER A 115 -12.27 19.73 2.34
N ASN A 116 -13.02 18.90 3.07
CA ASN A 116 -12.45 18.00 4.08
C ASN A 116 -11.42 17.03 3.46
N ARG A 117 -11.71 16.45 2.30
CA ARG A 117 -10.75 15.58 1.59
C ARG A 117 -9.51 16.34 1.13
N ALA A 118 -9.64 17.59 0.68
CA ALA A 118 -8.51 18.42 0.30
C ALA A 118 -7.57 18.67 1.50
N ASP A 119 -8.13 18.98 2.67
CA ASP A 119 -7.37 19.14 3.91
C ASP A 119 -6.68 17.83 4.32
N MET A 120 -7.38 16.69 4.22
CA MET A 120 -6.83 15.38 4.51
C MET A 120 -5.71 14.98 3.53
N ILE A 121 -5.81 15.35 2.25
CA ILE A 121 -4.72 15.19 1.28
C ILE A 121 -3.52 16.03 1.72
N GLY A 122 -3.72 17.29 2.11
CA GLY A 122 -2.66 18.16 2.62
C GLY A 122 -1.91 17.52 3.81
N ASN A 123 -2.67 17.05 4.81
CA ASN A 123 -2.12 16.34 5.97
C ASN A 123 -1.39 15.05 5.58
N SER A 124 -1.93 14.29 4.62
CA SER A 124 -1.32 13.05 4.12
C SER A 124 -0.01 13.32 3.37
N LEU A 125 0.08 14.43 2.61
CA LEU A 125 1.31 14.85 1.93
C LEU A 125 2.38 15.33 2.92
N LEU A 126 1.99 16.03 3.98
CA LEU A 126 2.89 16.39 5.08
C LEU A 126 3.42 15.13 5.78
N ALA A 127 2.54 14.18 6.12
CA ALA A 127 2.92 12.91 6.72
C ALA A 127 3.83 12.08 5.79
N LEU A 128 3.57 12.12 4.47
CA LEU A 128 4.40 11.48 3.46
C LEU A 128 5.81 12.08 3.43
N GLY A 129 5.95 13.41 3.41
CA GLY A 129 7.26 14.06 3.43
C GLY A 129 7.99 13.90 4.76
N ALA A 130 7.27 13.97 5.88
CA ALA A 130 7.84 13.91 7.21
C ALA A 130 8.29 12.50 7.59
N GLN A 131 7.46 11.47 7.36
CA GLN A 131 7.67 10.15 7.97
C GLN A 131 7.42 9.00 6.98
N TYR A 132 6.20 8.87 6.46
CA TYR A 132 5.76 7.67 5.74
C TYR A 132 6.48 7.47 4.40
N GLY A 133 6.84 8.56 3.72
CA GLY A 133 7.54 8.51 2.43
C GLY A 133 8.94 7.90 2.53
N TRP A 134 9.62 8.05 3.67
CA TRP A 134 10.93 7.44 3.92
C TRP A 134 10.83 5.92 3.98
N GLN A 135 9.84 5.39 4.70
CA GLN A 135 9.58 3.96 4.78
C GLN A 135 9.13 3.38 3.44
N LEU A 136 8.22 4.07 2.75
CA LEU A 136 7.76 3.67 1.43
C LEU A 136 8.91 3.63 0.43
N ALA A 137 9.76 4.66 0.40
CA ALA A 137 10.96 4.69 -0.42
C ALA A 137 11.91 3.54 -0.05
N GLY A 138 12.17 3.33 1.23
CA GLY A 138 13.01 2.25 1.75
C GLY A 138 12.56 0.87 1.24
N MET A 139 11.27 0.56 1.39
CA MET A 139 10.69 -0.70 0.89
C MET A 139 10.71 -0.79 -0.64
N MET A 140 10.54 0.32 -1.36
CA MET A 140 10.68 0.32 -2.81
C MET A 140 12.12 0.00 -3.26
N LEU A 141 13.13 0.56 -2.60
CA LEU A 141 14.54 0.28 -2.92
C LEU A 141 14.93 -1.15 -2.55
N ILE A 142 14.53 -1.63 -1.36
CA ILE A 142 14.72 -3.03 -0.93
C ILE A 142 14.11 -3.99 -1.96
N GLY A 143 12.86 -3.78 -2.36
CA GLY A 143 12.19 -4.61 -3.37
C GLY A 143 12.87 -4.53 -4.75
N ALA A 144 13.46 -3.39 -5.12
CA ALA A 144 14.23 -3.28 -6.36
C ALA A 144 15.55 -4.05 -6.28
N ALA A 145 16.26 -3.98 -5.15
CA ALA A 145 17.48 -4.75 -4.91
C ALA A 145 17.21 -6.27 -4.92
N LEU A 146 16.15 -6.73 -4.25
CA LEU A 146 15.73 -8.13 -4.29
C LEU A 146 15.31 -8.59 -5.70
N MET A 147 14.78 -7.70 -6.53
CA MET A 147 14.52 -8.00 -7.94
C MET A 147 15.82 -8.10 -8.76
N ARG A 148 16.84 -7.29 -8.47
CA ARG A 148 18.15 -7.34 -9.15
C ARG A 148 18.94 -8.60 -8.84
N THR A 149 18.90 -9.06 -7.59
CA THR A 149 19.57 -10.30 -7.18
C THR A 149 18.95 -11.56 -7.77
N GLY A 150 17.75 -11.47 -8.37
CA GLY A 150 16.99 -12.65 -8.78
C GLY A 150 16.13 -13.26 -7.68
N TRP A 151 16.22 -12.76 -6.45
CA TRP A 151 15.45 -13.28 -5.33
C TRP A 151 13.93 -13.08 -5.52
N LEU A 152 13.46 -11.96 -6.05
CA LEU A 152 12.05 -11.78 -6.43
C LEU A 152 11.70 -12.36 -7.82
N LYS A 153 12.66 -12.95 -8.52
CA LYS A 153 12.41 -13.70 -9.76
C LYS A 153 12.20 -15.20 -9.51
N GLY A 154 12.42 -15.66 -8.27
CA GLY A 154 12.31 -17.08 -7.94
C GLY A 154 13.52 -17.91 -8.36
N GLU A 155 14.68 -17.28 -8.61
CA GLU A 155 15.89 -17.96 -9.10
C GLU A 155 16.61 -18.79 -8.01
N PHE A 156 16.23 -18.62 -6.74
CA PHE A 156 16.85 -19.30 -5.60
C PHE A 156 16.16 -20.65 -5.29
N ASN A 157 16.86 -21.55 -4.59
CA ASN A 157 16.31 -22.85 -4.22
C ASN A 157 15.06 -22.69 -3.31
N PRO A 158 13.95 -23.43 -3.53
CA PRO A 158 12.78 -23.42 -2.65
C PRO A 158 13.10 -23.65 -1.16
N ARG A 159 14.13 -24.44 -0.82
CA ARG A 159 14.58 -24.63 0.56
C ARG A 159 15.09 -23.34 1.21
N HIS A 160 15.78 -22.50 0.45
CA HIS A 160 16.23 -21.17 0.91
C HIS A 160 15.02 -20.31 1.27
N TYR A 161 14.04 -20.22 0.38
CA TYR A 161 12.82 -19.45 0.60
C TYR A 161 12.03 -19.91 1.82
N ARG A 162 11.87 -21.23 2.03
CA ARG A 162 11.18 -21.76 3.21
C ARG A 162 11.91 -21.42 4.51
N ARG A 163 13.24 -21.60 4.55
CA ARG A 163 14.05 -21.29 5.73
C ARG A 163 14.05 -19.79 6.01
N ALA A 164 14.30 -18.96 5.00
CA ALA A 164 14.27 -17.50 5.12
C ALA A 164 12.87 -17.03 5.56
N GLY A 165 11.81 -17.54 4.93
CA GLY A 165 10.43 -17.21 5.26
C GLY A 165 10.07 -17.52 6.70
N MET A 166 10.41 -18.72 7.18
CA MET A 166 10.20 -19.12 8.57
C MET A 166 10.92 -18.18 9.54
N TRP A 167 12.22 -17.94 9.36
CA TRP A 167 12.98 -17.07 10.28
C TRP A 167 12.52 -15.62 10.23
N LEU A 168 12.24 -15.07 9.05
CA LEU A 168 11.77 -13.70 8.90
C LEU A 168 10.40 -13.48 9.55
N VAL A 169 9.46 -14.42 9.39
CA VAL A 169 8.17 -14.37 10.08
C VAL A 169 8.36 -14.47 11.58
N LEU A 170 9.17 -15.41 12.07
CA LEU A 170 9.44 -15.57 13.50
C LEU A 170 10.07 -14.32 14.13
N VAL A 171 11.06 -13.71 13.46
CA VAL A 171 11.67 -12.45 13.90
C VAL A 171 10.63 -11.33 13.89
N GLY A 172 9.83 -11.22 12.83
CA GLY A 172 8.75 -10.24 12.74
C GLY A 172 7.72 -10.40 13.86
N LEU A 173 7.35 -11.63 14.21
CA LEU A 173 6.43 -11.92 15.32
C LEU A 173 7.08 -11.63 16.68
N ALA A 174 8.35 -11.99 16.86
CA ALA A 174 9.10 -11.73 18.09
C ALA A 174 9.24 -10.23 18.40
N ILE A 175 9.28 -9.37 17.37
CA ILE A 175 9.26 -7.91 17.53
C ILE A 175 7.83 -7.40 17.79
N ASN A 176 6.85 -7.90 17.04
CA ASN A 176 5.50 -7.35 17.03
C ASN A 176 4.67 -7.77 18.27
N LEU A 177 4.73 -9.05 18.67
CA LEU A 177 3.90 -9.59 19.75
C LEU A 177 4.14 -8.87 21.09
N PRO A 178 5.38 -8.65 21.57
CA PRO A 178 5.60 -7.90 22.80
C PRO A 178 5.03 -6.48 22.73
N ALA A 179 5.10 -5.83 21.57
CA ALA A 179 4.56 -4.49 21.39
C ALA A 179 3.02 -4.46 21.45
N VAL A 180 2.34 -5.46 20.86
CA VAL A 180 0.88 -5.58 20.95
C VAL A 180 0.45 -5.90 22.39
N ILE A 181 1.16 -6.80 23.06
CA ILE A 181 0.91 -7.14 24.47
C ILE A 181 1.10 -5.89 25.36
N ALA A 182 2.16 -5.12 25.13
CA ALA A 182 2.40 -3.86 25.85
C ALA A 182 1.27 -2.84 25.59
N GLN A 183 0.82 -2.67 24.35
CA GLN A 183 -0.30 -1.77 24.03
C GLN A 183 -1.59 -2.16 24.76
N TRP A 184 -1.85 -3.48 24.88
CA TRP A 184 -2.99 -4.01 25.63
C TRP A 184 -2.90 -3.68 27.12
N TYR A 185 -1.76 -3.95 27.76
CA TYR A 185 -1.55 -3.65 29.18
C TYR A 185 -1.54 -2.15 29.50
N LEU A 186 -1.16 -1.32 28.53
CA LEU A 186 -1.19 0.14 28.64
C LEU A 186 -2.56 0.73 28.27
N HIS A 187 -3.59 -0.11 28.09
CA HIS A 187 -4.95 0.30 27.75
C HIS A 187 -5.02 1.23 26.53
N TRP A 188 -4.12 1.05 25.56
CA TRP A 188 -4.06 1.90 24.37
C TRP A 188 -3.85 3.40 24.70
N ASP A 189 -3.14 3.71 25.79
CA ASP A 189 -2.82 5.08 26.17
C ASP A 189 -2.09 5.84 25.06
N TYR A 190 -2.52 7.08 24.80
CA TYR A 190 -2.04 7.89 23.68
C TYR A 190 -0.52 8.07 23.71
N ARG A 191 0.06 8.35 24.88
CA ARG A 191 1.48 8.67 25.03
C ARG A 191 2.37 7.56 24.51
N TRP A 192 1.99 6.31 24.74
CA TRP A 192 2.79 5.15 24.38
C TRP A 192 2.37 4.54 23.04
N CYS A 193 1.07 4.49 22.77
CA CYS A 193 0.51 3.71 21.67
C CYS A 193 0.36 4.50 20.37
N ALA A 194 0.37 5.84 20.41
CA ALA A 194 0.26 6.66 19.21
C ALA A 194 1.49 6.58 18.30
N PHE A 195 2.68 6.51 18.89
CA PHE A 195 3.95 6.59 18.14
C PHE A 195 5.00 5.58 18.62
N LEU A 196 5.31 5.52 19.92
CA LEU A 196 6.42 4.72 20.45
C LEU A 196 6.22 3.22 20.20
N LEU A 197 5.05 2.68 20.55
CA LEU A 197 4.71 1.27 20.32
C LEU A 197 4.28 0.97 18.88
N GLN A 198 4.17 1.99 18.02
CA GLN A 198 4.06 1.78 16.57
C GLN A 198 5.42 1.45 15.96
N ALA A 199 6.54 1.95 16.50
CA ALA A 199 7.86 1.69 15.94
C ALA A 199 8.24 0.19 15.87
N PRO A 200 8.00 -0.66 16.90
CA PRO A 200 8.19 -2.10 16.76
C PRO A 200 7.31 -2.73 15.69
N ARG A 201 6.05 -2.28 15.55
CA ARG A 201 5.14 -2.74 14.50
C ARG A 201 5.70 -2.41 13.11
N GLU A 202 6.11 -1.17 12.90
CA GLU A 202 6.72 -0.72 11.65
C GLU A 202 8.04 -1.46 11.36
N LEU A 203 8.89 -1.66 12.37
CA LEU A 203 10.14 -2.41 12.21
C LEU A 203 9.89 -3.88 11.86
N SER A 204 8.83 -4.49 12.42
CA SER A 204 8.47 -5.89 12.13
C SER A 204 7.92 -6.11 10.71
N ALA A 205 7.31 -5.08 10.11
CA ALA A 205 6.54 -5.21 8.87
C ALA A 205 7.38 -5.65 7.65
N PRO A 206 8.61 -5.14 7.41
CA PRO A 206 9.47 -5.64 6.35
C PRO A 206 9.82 -7.12 6.52
N PHE A 207 10.14 -7.56 7.74
CA PHE A 207 10.46 -8.97 8.01
C PHE A 207 9.28 -9.86 7.71
N GLN A 208 8.08 -9.53 8.21
CA GLN A 208 6.88 -10.31 7.94
C GLN A 208 6.52 -10.32 6.45
N THR A 209 6.59 -9.17 5.77
CA THR A 209 6.23 -9.06 4.35
C THR A 209 7.18 -9.86 3.46
N ILE A 210 8.49 -9.73 3.66
CA ILE A 210 9.49 -10.52 2.93
C ILE A 210 9.38 -12.00 3.33
N GLY A 211 9.07 -12.28 4.59
CA GLY A 211 8.85 -13.62 5.11
C GLY A 211 7.67 -14.34 4.44
N TYR A 212 6.52 -13.68 4.36
CA TYR A 212 5.34 -14.20 3.65
C TYR A 212 5.61 -14.37 2.16
N ALA A 213 6.25 -13.39 1.51
CA ALA A 213 6.66 -13.54 0.12
C ALA A 213 7.57 -14.76 -0.07
N ALA A 214 8.57 -14.93 0.80
CA ALA A 214 9.48 -16.08 0.76
C ALA A 214 8.72 -17.40 0.92
N LEU A 215 7.80 -17.52 1.87
CA LEU A 215 6.98 -18.73 2.03
C LEU A 215 6.15 -19.02 0.77
N ILE A 216 5.55 -18.00 0.15
CA ILE A 216 4.82 -18.15 -1.12
C ILE A 216 5.73 -18.70 -2.22
N TYR A 217 6.95 -18.15 -2.40
CA TYR A 217 7.91 -18.68 -3.36
C TYR A 217 8.37 -20.12 -3.02
N GLY A 218 8.63 -20.40 -1.74
CA GLY A 218 9.13 -21.69 -1.26
C GLY A 218 8.13 -22.85 -1.38
N TYR A 219 6.83 -22.54 -1.43
CA TYR A 219 5.72 -23.48 -1.63
C TYR A 219 4.98 -23.26 -2.96
N TRP A 220 5.53 -22.46 -3.87
CA TRP A 220 4.89 -22.14 -5.15
C TRP A 220 4.50 -23.37 -5.98
N PRO A 221 5.32 -24.45 -6.10
CA PRO A 221 4.95 -25.64 -6.86
C PRO A 221 3.71 -26.38 -6.36
N GLN A 222 3.40 -26.22 -5.06
CA GLN A 222 2.19 -26.76 -4.43
C GLN A 222 1.04 -25.77 -4.57
N LEU A 223 1.29 -24.49 -4.27
CA LEU A 223 0.27 -23.44 -4.25
C LEU A 223 -0.35 -23.20 -5.63
N CYS A 224 0.43 -23.22 -6.70
CA CYS A 224 -0.06 -22.94 -8.06
C CYS A 224 -1.11 -23.94 -8.58
N ARG A 225 -1.28 -25.07 -7.91
CA ARG A 225 -2.28 -26.10 -8.25
C ARG A 225 -3.69 -25.76 -7.75
N PHE A 226 -3.82 -24.87 -6.76
CA PHE A 226 -5.12 -24.53 -6.19
C PHE A 226 -5.85 -23.48 -7.03
N ARG A 227 -7.13 -23.73 -7.33
CA ARG A 227 -7.99 -22.78 -8.06
C ARG A 227 -8.09 -21.42 -7.36
N LEU A 228 -8.06 -21.42 -6.03
CA LEU A 228 -8.08 -20.19 -5.24
C LEU A 228 -6.85 -19.31 -5.52
N VAL A 229 -5.67 -19.92 -5.69
CA VAL A 229 -4.43 -19.18 -6.00
C VAL A 229 -4.53 -18.54 -7.39
N THR A 230 -5.10 -19.25 -8.37
CA THR A 230 -5.39 -18.67 -9.69
C THR A 230 -6.40 -17.51 -9.60
N ALA A 231 -7.44 -17.64 -8.76
CA ALA A 231 -8.41 -16.57 -8.55
C ALA A 231 -7.79 -15.33 -7.89
N VAL A 232 -6.93 -15.51 -6.90
CA VAL A 232 -6.16 -14.41 -6.28
C VAL A 232 -5.17 -13.79 -7.27
N ALA A 233 -4.56 -14.59 -8.15
CA ALA A 233 -3.71 -14.08 -9.23
C ALA A 233 -4.50 -13.19 -10.22
N CYS A 234 -5.75 -13.53 -10.52
CA CYS A 234 -6.66 -12.68 -11.30
C CYS A 234 -6.87 -11.32 -10.61
N VAL A 235 -7.09 -11.30 -9.29
CA VAL A 235 -7.23 -10.07 -8.51
C VAL A 235 -5.96 -9.21 -8.61
N GLY A 236 -4.78 -9.81 -8.49
CA GLY A 236 -3.50 -9.10 -8.61
C GLY A 236 -3.25 -8.49 -10.00
N ARG A 237 -3.76 -9.11 -11.07
CA ARG A 237 -3.70 -8.55 -12.43
C ARG A 237 -4.63 -7.35 -12.65
N MET A 238 -5.61 -7.18 -11.76
CA MET A 238 -6.62 -6.11 -11.80
C MET A 238 -6.54 -5.23 -10.54
N ALA A 239 -5.34 -5.01 -10.00
CA ALA A 239 -5.15 -4.31 -8.72
C ALA A 239 -5.74 -2.88 -8.70
N LEU A 240 -5.58 -2.09 -9.77
CA LEU A 240 -6.12 -0.73 -9.84
C LEU A 240 -7.65 -0.76 -9.98
N SER A 241 -8.17 -1.65 -10.82
CA SER A 241 -9.62 -1.85 -10.96
C SER A 241 -10.27 -2.33 -9.67
N ASN A 242 -9.65 -3.26 -8.95
CA ASN A 242 -10.14 -3.76 -7.68
C ASN A 242 -10.07 -2.71 -6.57
N TYR A 243 -9.03 -1.88 -6.56
CA TYR A 243 -8.90 -0.78 -5.61
C TYR A 243 -10.03 0.25 -5.77
N ILE A 244 -10.32 0.66 -7.01
CA ILE A 244 -11.42 1.59 -7.28
C ILE A 244 -12.77 0.90 -7.07
N LEU A 245 -12.95 -0.36 -7.47
CA LEU A 245 -14.18 -1.11 -7.20
C LEU A 245 -14.47 -1.21 -5.70
N GLN A 246 -13.46 -1.50 -4.88
CA GLN A 246 -13.60 -1.55 -3.43
C GLN A 246 -13.99 -0.17 -2.87
N THR A 247 -13.38 0.90 -3.38
CA THR A 247 -13.78 2.27 -3.02
C THR A 247 -15.26 2.50 -3.36
N LEU A 248 -15.69 2.18 -4.57
CA LEU A 248 -17.08 2.37 -5.01
C LEU A 248 -18.07 1.55 -4.16
N ILE A 249 -17.75 0.29 -3.86
CA ILE A 249 -18.60 -0.56 -3.01
C ILE A 249 -18.71 0.07 -1.62
N CYS A 250 -17.58 0.38 -0.98
CA CYS A 250 -17.58 0.92 0.39
C CYS A 250 -18.23 2.31 0.47
N THR A 251 -17.95 3.23 -0.44
CA THR A 251 -18.58 4.56 -0.42
C THR A 251 -20.07 4.48 -0.74
N THR A 252 -20.50 3.55 -1.60
CA THR A 252 -21.94 3.30 -1.82
C THR A 252 -22.60 2.79 -0.55
N LEU A 253 -22.06 1.74 0.07
CA LEU A 253 -22.62 1.15 1.28
C LEU A 253 -22.63 2.13 2.45
N PHE A 254 -21.48 2.72 2.77
CA PHE A 254 -21.33 3.52 3.98
C PHE A 254 -21.85 4.96 3.79
N TYR A 255 -21.63 5.59 2.64
CA TYR A 255 -22.03 6.98 2.44
C TYR A 255 -23.43 7.09 1.81
N GLN A 256 -23.70 6.39 0.71
CA GLN A 256 -24.96 6.55 -0.02
C GLN A 256 -26.14 5.80 0.62
N LEU A 257 -25.91 4.59 1.14
CA LEU A 257 -26.93 3.84 1.90
C LEU A 257 -26.95 4.20 3.38
N GLY A 258 -26.16 5.20 3.80
CA GLY A 258 -26.15 5.71 5.16
C GLY A 258 -25.75 4.68 6.21
N LEU A 259 -24.83 3.75 5.89
CA LEU A 259 -24.32 2.76 6.84
C LEU A 259 -23.10 3.24 7.64
N PHE A 260 -22.64 4.47 7.42
CA PHE A 260 -21.53 5.07 8.16
C PHE A 260 -21.80 5.07 9.67
N MET A 261 -20.81 4.67 10.47
CA MET A 261 -20.86 4.60 11.95
C MET A 261 -21.97 3.69 12.53
N LYS A 262 -22.50 2.73 11.75
CA LYS A 262 -23.56 1.79 12.21
C LYS A 262 -23.07 0.42 12.65
N PHE A 263 -21.80 0.10 12.45
CA PHE A 263 -21.25 -1.22 12.69
C PHE A 263 -20.05 -1.18 13.64
N ASP A 264 -19.93 -2.20 14.47
CA ASP A 264 -18.73 -2.43 15.27
C ASP A 264 -17.58 -3.03 14.45
N ARG A 265 -16.41 -3.22 15.07
CA ARG A 265 -15.21 -3.73 14.41
C ARG A 265 -15.36 -5.16 13.89
N LEU A 266 -16.10 -6.03 14.58
CA LEU A 266 -16.30 -7.43 14.18
C LEU A 266 -17.27 -7.52 13.00
N GLN A 267 -18.34 -6.72 13.03
CA GLN A 267 -19.29 -6.61 11.94
C GLN A 267 -18.61 -6.06 10.67
N LEU A 268 -17.76 -5.04 10.81
CA LEU A 268 -16.95 -4.52 9.70
C LEU A 268 -16.01 -5.59 9.13
N LEU A 269 -15.38 -6.42 9.98
CA LEU A 269 -14.58 -7.56 9.52
C LEU A 269 -15.44 -8.56 8.72
N GLY A 270 -16.69 -8.78 9.14
CA GLY A 270 -17.67 -9.57 8.40
C GLY A 270 -17.97 -9.00 7.01
N ILE A 271 -18.06 -7.67 6.86
CA ILE A 271 -18.30 -6.97 5.58
C ILE A 271 -17.12 -7.09 4.62
N VAL A 272 -15.89 -7.29 5.10
CA VAL A 272 -14.71 -7.49 4.24
C VAL A 272 -14.85 -8.74 3.36
N LEU A 273 -15.43 -9.83 3.89
CA LEU A 273 -15.58 -11.10 3.17
C LEU A 273 -16.44 -10.99 1.89
N PRO A 274 -17.67 -10.43 1.91
CA PRO A 274 -18.45 -10.24 0.69
C PRO A 274 -17.79 -9.26 -0.27
N VAL A 275 -17.12 -8.20 0.20
CA VAL A 275 -16.37 -7.28 -0.67
C VAL A 275 -15.26 -8.03 -1.40
N TRP A 276 -14.47 -8.85 -0.70
CA TRP A 276 -13.44 -9.70 -1.31
C TRP A 276 -14.03 -10.69 -2.31
N LEU A 277 -15.17 -11.31 -1.98
CA LEU A 277 -15.86 -12.22 -2.89
C LEU A 277 -16.25 -11.50 -4.19
N VAL A 278 -16.83 -10.30 -4.10
CA VAL A 278 -17.17 -9.49 -5.28
C VAL A 278 -15.92 -9.17 -6.11
N ASN A 279 -14.83 -8.70 -5.50
CA ASN A 279 -13.58 -8.41 -6.19
C ASN A 279 -12.98 -9.65 -6.89
N ILE A 280 -13.01 -10.80 -6.22
CA ILE A 280 -12.54 -12.08 -6.78
C ILE A 280 -13.41 -12.51 -7.96
N LEU A 281 -14.73 -12.54 -7.79
CA LEU A 281 -15.66 -12.93 -8.85
C LEU A 281 -15.55 -12.00 -10.06
N PHE A 282 -15.55 -10.68 -9.83
CA PHE A 282 -15.35 -9.69 -10.87
C PHE A 282 -14.04 -9.93 -11.62
N SER A 283 -12.93 -10.12 -10.91
CA SER A 283 -11.62 -10.33 -11.53
C SER A 283 -11.56 -11.60 -12.37
N VAL A 284 -12.11 -12.71 -11.86
CA VAL A 284 -12.12 -13.99 -12.57
C VAL A 284 -13.02 -13.94 -13.80
N LEU A 285 -14.24 -13.41 -13.67
CA LEU A 285 -15.20 -13.33 -14.78
C LEU A 285 -14.76 -12.35 -15.86
N TRP A 286 -14.18 -11.21 -15.46
CA TRP A 286 -13.66 -10.22 -16.38
C TRP A 286 -12.48 -10.78 -17.20
N LEU A 287 -11.51 -11.41 -16.54
CA LEU A 287 -10.31 -11.93 -17.22
C LEU A 287 -10.57 -13.18 -18.08
N ARG A 288 -11.76 -13.78 -18.00
CA ARG A 288 -12.20 -14.80 -18.98
C ARG A 288 -12.47 -14.19 -20.35
N HIS A 289 -12.93 -12.94 -20.40
CA HIS A 289 -13.33 -12.26 -21.63
C HIS A 289 -12.28 -11.24 -22.09
N PHE A 290 -11.58 -10.59 -21.15
CA PHE A 290 -10.62 -9.52 -21.44
C PHE A 290 -9.21 -9.85 -20.93
N ARG A 291 -8.18 -9.36 -21.62
CA ARG A 291 -6.77 -9.64 -21.25
C ARG A 291 -6.24 -8.81 -20.08
N GLN A 292 -6.93 -7.73 -19.72
CA GLN A 292 -6.49 -6.75 -18.73
C GLN A 292 -7.70 -6.13 -18.05
N GLY A 293 -7.55 -5.70 -16.80
CA GLY A 293 -8.61 -4.96 -16.11
C GLY A 293 -8.88 -3.60 -16.78
N PRO A 294 -10.10 -3.07 -16.65
CA PRO A 294 -10.54 -1.89 -17.39
C PRO A 294 -9.70 -0.66 -17.05
N LEU A 295 -9.40 -0.41 -15.78
CA LEU A 295 -8.62 0.77 -15.39
C LEU A 295 -7.13 0.59 -15.69
N GLU A 296 -6.60 -0.63 -15.62
CA GLU A 296 -5.23 -0.89 -16.05
C GLU A 296 -5.07 -0.68 -17.55
N TRP A 297 -6.09 -1.03 -18.35
CA TRP A 297 -6.11 -0.73 -19.79
C TRP A 297 -6.12 0.77 -20.04
N VAL A 298 -7.02 1.54 -19.41
CA VAL A 298 -7.07 3.01 -19.52
C VAL A 298 -5.71 3.62 -19.13
N TRP A 299 -5.16 3.22 -17.99
CA TRP A 299 -3.88 3.71 -17.51
C TRP A 299 -2.74 3.39 -18.48
N ARG A 300 -2.73 2.19 -19.08
CA ARG A 300 -1.74 1.83 -20.11
C ARG A 300 -1.88 2.70 -21.35
N GLN A 301 -3.09 2.91 -21.87
CA GLN A 301 -3.31 3.73 -23.06
C GLN A 301 -2.87 5.18 -22.86
N LEU A 302 -3.21 5.77 -21.71
CA LEU A 302 -2.75 7.11 -21.35
C LEU A 302 -1.23 7.18 -21.20
N THR A 303 -0.60 6.13 -20.63
CA THR A 303 0.86 6.05 -20.54
C THR A 303 1.52 6.03 -21.92
N ILE A 304 0.97 5.26 -22.87
CA ILE A 304 1.48 5.21 -24.26
C ILE A 304 1.44 6.60 -24.87
N ARG A 305 0.26 7.25 -24.83
CA ARG A 305 0.05 8.59 -25.41
C ARG A 305 0.97 9.64 -24.78
N ALA A 306 1.06 9.67 -23.45
CA ALA A 306 1.87 10.65 -22.72
C ALA A 306 3.38 10.41 -22.87
N SER A 307 3.82 9.16 -23.07
CA SER A 307 5.25 8.85 -23.21
C SER A 307 5.79 9.05 -24.64
N GLY A 308 4.90 9.13 -25.64
CA GLY A 308 5.26 9.23 -27.06
C GLY A 308 5.93 7.98 -27.62
N VAL A 309 5.89 6.85 -26.91
CA VAL A 309 6.48 5.58 -27.36
C VAL A 309 5.46 4.84 -28.22
N SER A 310 5.79 4.55 -29.49
CA SER A 310 4.87 3.87 -30.41
C SER A 310 4.59 2.43 -29.97
N SER A 311 3.37 1.96 -30.28
CA SER A 311 2.80 0.68 -29.83
C SER A 311 3.54 -0.58 -30.31
N SER A 312 4.49 -0.45 -31.24
CA SER A 312 5.08 -1.57 -32.00
C SER A 312 5.96 -2.51 -31.16
N HIS A 313 6.40 -2.12 -29.96
CA HIS A 313 7.21 -2.97 -29.08
C HIS A 313 6.45 -3.58 -27.89
N THR A 314 5.10 -3.57 -27.90
CA THR A 314 4.32 -3.92 -26.69
C THR A 314 3.36 -5.11 -26.80
N SER A 315 3.62 -6.03 -27.71
CA SER A 315 3.07 -7.40 -27.69
C SER A 315 4.11 -8.38 -27.18
N GLY A 316 3.99 -8.75 -25.90
CA GLY A 316 4.81 -9.73 -25.19
C GLY A 316 4.33 -9.82 -23.75
#